data_AF-A0A2V8TFY7-F1
#
_entry.id   AF-A0A2V8TFY7-F1
#
_cell.length_a   1.000
_cell.length_b   1.000
_cell.length_c   1.000
_cell.angle_alpha   90.00
_cell.angle_beta   90.00
_cell.angle_gamma   90.00
#
_symmetry.space_group_name_H-M   'P 1'
#
loop_
_entity.id
_entity.type
_entity.pdbx_description
1 polymer ?
#
loop_
_entity_poly.entity_id
_entity_poly.type
_entity_poly.pdbx_seq_one_letter_code
_entity_poly.pdbx_strand_id
1 'polypeptide(L)'
;MNVNQAKAGPLDAGGGLHSRGRAASATELAREALFAVSSYLDGALDNPLLDVGHVLLMLRNKHLGPSHLRRIAADRRFCGVYEVRAALAVNPATPPAFAMNLVGTLFWRDLLRIAENYRVYPPLRRRAEQLLSERCAEMTEGEMVALAHIAGRFLIKALSQSERPRVVSALLGNEHLVEEDVVAIARSSATPPEILRAVAGSDRWSSSRAVRLALTRNPATPVPESLRCLGGLLAGDLEALARDARVPKIVRIGAERRLGGEKVSSREPQPQVHQRPVS
;
A
#
# COMPACT_ATOMS: atom_id res chain seq x y z
N MET A 1 24.54 37.86 -63.80
CA MET A 1 23.48 38.24 -62.85
C MET A 1 23.20 37.04 -61.96
N ASN A 2 23.53 37.19 -60.68
CA ASN A 2 23.35 36.23 -59.59
C ASN A 2 21.87 35.88 -59.37
N VAL A 3 21.57 34.61 -59.05
CA VAL A 3 20.84 34.28 -57.81
C VAL A 3 21.34 32.92 -57.32
N ASN A 4 22.12 32.96 -56.24
CA ASN A 4 22.77 31.80 -55.63
C ASN A 4 21.78 31.08 -54.71
N GLN A 5 21.76 29.75 -54.80
CA GLN A 5 21.05 28.88 -53.86
C GLN A 5 21.69 29.01 -52.48
N ALA A 6 20.93 29.43 -51.48
CA ALA A 6 21.30 29.30 -50.07
C ALA A 6 20.19 28.55 -49.33
N LYS A 7 20.39 27.23 -49.29
CA LYS A 7 19.60 26.27 -48.51
C LYS A 7 20.01 26.43 -47.05
N ALA A 8 19.29 27.25 -46.29
CA ALA A 8 19.48 27.37 -44.84
C ALA A 8 18.73 26.23 -44.13
N GLY A 9 19.47 25.21 -43.68
CA GLY A 9 18.97 24.21 -42.73
C GLY A 9 18.89 24.75 -41.29
N PRO A 10 18.20 24.06 -40.37
CA PRO A 10 17.90 24.54 -39.02
C PRO A 10 19.13 24.41 -38.10
N LEU A 11 19.94 25.46 -38.02
CA LEU A 11 21.10 25.57 -37.15
C LEU A 11 20.98 26.88 -36.38
N ASP A 12 20.41 26.85 -35.15
CA ASP A 12 20.64 27.83 -34.05
C ASP A 12 19.59 27.84 -32.91
N ALA A 13 18.58 26.96 -32.90
CA ALA A 13 17.56 26.98 -31.85
C ALA A 13 18.04 26.55 -30.44
N GLY A 14 19.20 25.89 -30.33
CA GLY A 14 19.72 25.34 -29.07
C GLY A 14 20.39 26.37 -28.15
N GLY A 15 21.18 27.30 -28.71
CA GLY A 15 21.95 28.28 -27.95
C GLY A 15 21.08 29.36 -27.29
N GLY A 16 20.03 29.79 -27.98
CA GLY A 16 19.09 30.81 -27.48
C GLY A 16 18.27 30.35 -26.28
N LEU A 17 17.88 29.06 -26.22
CA LEU A 17 17.11 28.53 -25.10
C LEU A 17 17.98 28.34 -23.85
N HIS A 18 19.22 27.89 -24.03
CA HIS A 18 20.18 27.77 -22.94
C HIS A 18 20.49 29.13 -22.31
N SER A 19 20.85 30.13 -23.12
CA SER A 19 21.12 31.49 -22.61
C SER A 19 19.90 32.08 -21.91
N ARG A 20 18.69 31.84 -22.43
CA ARG A 20 17.44 32.27 -21.83
C ARG A 20 17.19 31.61 -20.47
N GLY A 21 17.40 30.30 -20.33
CA GLY A 21 17.30 29.62 -19.03
C GLY A 21 18.31 30.16 -18.01
N ARG A 22 19.53 30.45 -18.44
CA ARG A 22 20.60 30.99 -17.58
C ARG A 22 20.34 32.42 -17.10
N ALA A 23 19.66 33.24 -17.91
CA ALA A 23 19.37 34.64 -17.61
C ALA A 23 17.93 34.87 -17.10
N ALA A 24 17.11 33.83 -17.05
CA ALA A 24 15.72 33.91 -16.60
C ALA A 24 15.61 34.48 -15.18
N SER A 25 14.58 35.30 -14.94
CA SER A 25 14.23 35.73 -13.59
C SER A 25 13.69 34.55 -12.77
N ALA A 26 13.65 34.69 -11.44
CA ALA A 26 13.03 33.67 -10.57
C ALA A 26 11.57 33.36 -10.98
N THR A 27 10.78 34.38 -11.35
CA THR A 27 9.39 34.18 -11.79
C THR A 27 9.30 33.44 -13.12
N GLU A 28 10.21 33.71 -14.07
CA GLU A 28 10.29 32.98 -15.33
C GLU A 28 10.74 31.53 -15.11
N LEU A 29 11.74 31.29 -14.26
CA LEU A 29 12.16 29.95 -13.87
C LEU A 29 10.99 29.13 -13.31
N ALA A 30 10.23 29.68 -12.36
CA ALA A 30 9.08 28.98 -11.78
C ALA A 30 7.99 28.66 -12.82
N ARG A 31 7.72 29.58 -13.75
CA ARG A 31 6.71 29.39 -14.80
C ARG A 31 7.11 28.31 -15.80
N GLU A 32 8.37 28.30 -16.21
CA GLU A 32 8.86 27.43 -17.29
C GLU A 32 9.36 26.06 -16.79
N ALA A 33 9.78 25.93 -15.52
CA ALA A 33 10.45 24.75 -14.97
C ALA A 33 9.74 23.41 -15.24
N LEU A 34 8.41 23.39 -15.23
CA LEU A 34 7.62 22.16 -15.37
C LEU A 34 7.53 21.64 -16.82
N PHE A 35 7.66 22.52 -17.81
CA PHE A 35 7.39 22.20 -19.23
C PHE A 35 8.54 22.50 -20.17
N ALA A 36 9.56 23.22 -19.71
CA ALA A 36 10.70 23.59 -20.51
C ALA A 36 11.45 22.38 -21.08
N VAL A 37 12.03 22.57 -22.27
CA VAL A 37 12.84 21.56 -22.97
C VAL A 37 14.25 21.47 -22.39
N SER A 38 14.95 20.36 -22.69
CA SER A 38 16.30 20.06 -22.19
C SER A 38 17.29 21.23 -22.28
N SER A 39 17.38 21.91 -23.42
CA SER A 39 18.33 23.02 -23.62
C SER A 39 18.09 24.20 -22.69
N TYR A 40 16.82 24.53 -22.39
CA TYR A 40 16.47 25.55 -21.41
C TYR A 40 16.81 25.08 -19.99
N LEU A 41 16.50 23.83 -19.66
CA LEU A 41 16.79 23.25 -18.33
C LEU A 41 18.30 23.23 -18.06
N ASP A 42 19.13 22.95 -19.07
CA ASP A 42 20.59 23.00 -18.96
C ASP A 42 21.08 24.39 -18.54
N GLY A 43 20.55 25.45 -19.17
CA GLY A 43 20.88 26.83 -18.81
C GLY A 43 20.30 27.25 -17.46
N ALA A 44 19.08 26.80 -17.14
CA ALA A 44 18.44 27.06 -15.86
C ALA A 44 19.23 26.46 -14.68
N LEU A 45 19.89 25.31 -14.87
CA LEU A 45 20.78 24.71 -13.86
C LEU A 45 22.03 25.56 -13.57
N ASP A 46 22.45 26.41 -14.52
CA ASP A 46 23.57 27.34 -14.36
C ASP A 46 23.11 28.74 -13.91
N ASN A 47 21.81 28.93 -13.67
CA ASN A 47 21.25 30.20 -13.26
C ASN A 47 21.57 30.48 -11.77
N PRO A 48 22.17 31.63 -11.43
CA PRO A 48 22.50 31.97 -10.04
C PRO A 48 21.27 32.18 -9.14
N LEU A 49 20.10 32.47 -9.73
CA LEU A 49 18.82 32.64 -9.03
C LEU A 49 18.07 31.31 -8.84
N LEU A 50 18.64 30.18 -9.26
CA LEU A 50 18.03 28.88 -9.07
C LEU A 50 17.94 28.54 -7.58
N ASP A 51 16.75 28.12 -7.16
CA ASP A 51 16.45 27.77 -5.77
C ASP A 51 15.85 26.36 -5.68
N VAL A 52 15.56 25.93 -4.46
CA VAL A 52 14.98 24.61 -4.19
C VAL A 52 13.60 24.44 -4.83
N GLY A 53 12.77 25.48 -4.82
CA GLY A 53 11.42 25.45 -5.40
C GLY A 53 11.46 25.21 -6.91
N HIS A 54 12.35 25.91 -7.61
CA HIS A 54 12.59 25.71 -9.04
C HIS A 54 13.06 24.28 -9.33
N VAL A 55 14.00 23.75 -8.54
CA VAL A 55 14.51 22.37 -8.71
C VAL A 55 13.39 21.35 -8.51
N LEU A 56 12.54 21.51 -7.49
CA LEU A 56 11.40 20.61 -7.26
C LEU A 56 10.38 20.65 -8.42
N LEU A 57 10.17 21.81 -9.04
CA LEU A 57 9.36 21.92 -10.26
C LEU A 57 10.04 21.23 -11.45
N MET A 58 11.34 21.41 -11.63
CA MET A 58 12.12 20.76 -12.69
C MET A 58 12.10 19.23 -12.55
N LEU A 59 12.18 18.69 -11.33
CA LEU A 59 12.15 17.23 -11.08
C LEU A 59 10.83 16.56 -11.49
N ARG A 60 9.77 17.34 -11.68
CA ARG A 60 8.46 16.88 -12.20
C ARG A 60 8.36 17.00 -13.72
N ASN A 61 9.35 17.62 -14.38
CA ASN A 61 9.36 17.83 -15.82
C ASN A 61 9.77 16.54 -16.55
N LYS A 62 8.95 16.11 -17.52
CA LYS A 62 9.20 14.91 -18.35
C LYS A 62 10.44 15.00 -19.24
N HIS A 63 10.93 16.21 -19.52
CA HIS A 63 12.12 16.45 -20.34
C HIS A 63 13.43 16.46 -19.53
N LEU A 64 13.34 16.26 -18.21
CA LEU A 64 14.52 16.21 -17.35
C LEU A 64 15.25 14.87 -17.52
N GLY A 65 16.30 14.87 -18.33
CA GLY A 65 17.14 13.69 -18.58
C GLY A 65 18.17 13.35 -17.48
N PRO A 66 18.85 12.19 -17.60
CA PRO A 66 19.82 11.71 -16.61
C PRO A 66 21.02 12.65 -16.34
N SER A 67 21.43 13.45 -17.33
CA SER A 67 22.51 14.45 -17.19
C SER A 67 22.12 15.55 -16.20
N HIS A 68 20.91 16.10 -16.33
CA HIS A 68 20.37 17.10 -15.41
C HIS A 68 20.23 16.53 -14.00
N LEU A 69 19.69 15.32 -13.87
CA LEU A 69 19.51 14.64 -12.59
C LEU A 69 20.86 14.42 -11.89
N ARG A 70 21.90 14.05 -12.65
CA ARG A 70 23.27 13.95 -12.14
C ARG A 70 23.79 15.30 -11.63
N ARG A 71 23.58 16.40 -12.37
CA ARG A 71 23.99 17.75 -11.96
C ARG A 71 23.30 18.16 -10.66
N ILE A 72 21.98 17.95 -10.56
CA ILE A 72 21.20 18.25 -9.35
C ILE A 72 21.67 17.39 -8.17
N ALA A 73 21.90 16.09 -8.38
CA ALA A 73 22.34 15.18 -7.32
C ALA A 73 23.77 15.47 -6.83
N ALA A 74 24.65 16.02 -7.68
CA ALA A 74 26.01 16.39 -7.33
C ALA A 74 26.09 17.74 -6.58
N ASP A 75 25.10 18.61 -6.74
CA ASP A 75 25.07 19.91 -6.09
C ASP A 75 24.62 19.77 -4.63
N ARG A 76 25.53 20.08 -3.70
CA ARG A 76 25.28 19.99 -2.25
C ARG A 76 24.18 20.94 -1.78
N ARG A 77 23.96 22.06 -2.48
CA ARG A 77 22.90 23.05 -2.14
C ARG A 77 21.51 22.41 -2.24
N PHE A 78 21.32 21.51 -3.20
CA PHE A 78 20.05 20.85 -3.44
C PHE A 78 20.02 19.47 -2.78
N CYS A 79 21.09 18.68 -2.89
CA CYS A 79 21.12 17.33 -2.31
C CYS A 79 21.11 17.32 -0.77
N GLY A 80 21.44 18.44 -0.10
CA GLY A 80 21.27 18.59 1.34
C GLY A 80 19.80 18.66 1.78
N VAL A 81 18.88 19.00 0.87
CA VAL A 81 17.46 19.19 1.15
C VAL A 81 16.71 17.87 1.01
N TYR A 82 15.87 17.53 1.99
CA TYR A 82 15.15 16.26 2.03
C TYR A 82 14.25 16.07 0.81
N GLU A 83 13.45 17.06 0.48
CA GLU A 83 12.45 17.04 -0.59
C GLU A 83 13.08 16.77 -1.94
N VAL A 84 14.27 17.36 -2.19
CA VAL A 84 15.04 17.14 -3.41
C VAL A 84 15.56 15.69 -3.46
N ARG A 85 16.12 15.17 -2.37
CA ARG A 85 16.58 13.77 -2.30
C ARG A 85 15.44 12.79 -2.56
N ALA A 86 14.28 13.01 -1.94
CA ALA A 86 13.10 12.19 -2.13
C ALA A 86 12.60 12.24 -3.59
N ALA A 87 12.51 13.43 -4.17
CA ALA A 87 12.10 13.61 -5.56
C ALA A 87 13.09 12.98 -6.56
N LEU A 88 14.40 13.09 -6.32
CA LEU A 88 15.44 12.40 -7.10
C LEU A 88 15.30 10.88 -7.00
N ALA A 89 15.17 10.33 -5.80
CA ALA A 89 15.14 8.88 -5.60
C ALA A 89 13.89 8.20 -6.22
N VAL A 90 12.76 8.91 -6.26
CA VAL A 90 11.50 8.41 -6.85
C VAL A 90 11.50 8.53 -8.38
N ASN A 91 12.33 9.40 -8.96
CA ASN A 91 12.34 9.65 -10.40
C ASN A 91 12.99 8.46 -11.17
N PRO A 92 12.26 7.79 -12.09
CA PRO A 92 12.78 6.66 -12.86
C PRO A 92 14.00 6.96 -13.73
N ALA A 93 14.20 8.22 -14.13
CA ALA A 93 15.33 8.64 -14.95
C ALA A 93 16.60 8.91 -14.11
N THR A 94 16.50 8.90 -12.77
CA THR A 94 17.66 9.11 -11.90
C THR A 94 18.64 7.96 -12.07
N PRO A 95 19.94 8.24 -12.29
CA PRO A 95 20.91 7.17 -12.46
C PRO A 95 20.95 6.26 -11.22
N PRO A 96 20.95 4.92 -11.39
CA PRO A 96 20.76 3.98 -10.28
C PRO A 96 21.73 4.16 -9.11
N ALA A 97 23.00 4.49 -9.37
CA ALA A 97 24.00 4.72 -8.33
C ALA A 97 23.59 5.86 -7.37
N PHE A 98 23.05 6.96 -7.89
CA PHE A 98 22.58 8.07 -7.06
C PHE A 98 21.32 7.67 -6.29
N ALA A 99 20.35 7.04 -6.94
CA ALA A 99 19.13 6.61 -6.27
C ALA A 99 19.42 5.64 -5.11
N MET A 100 20.36 4.71 -5.29
CA MET A 100 20.81 3.78 -4.25
C MET A 100 21.50 4.47 -3.07
N ASN A 101 22.23 5.55 -3.31
CA ASN A 101 22.84 6.33 -2.23
C ASN A 101 21.79 7.15 -1.45
N LEU A 102 20.73 7.59 -2.13
CA LEU A 102 19.69 8.43 -1.53
C LEU A 102 18.67 7.63 -0.71
N VAL A 103 18.32 6.41 -1.13
CA VAL A 103 17.22 5.63 -0.55
C VAL A 103 17.35 5.44 0.96
N GLY A 104 18.56 5.19 1.47
CA GLY A 104 18.81 5.01 2.90
C GLY A 104 18.52 6.26 3.75
N THR A 105 18.45 7.44 3.13
CA THR A 105 18.24 8.70 3.82
C THR A 105 16.78 9.16 3.88
N LEU A 106 15.88 8.40 3.24
CA LEU A 106 14.47 8.78 3.09
C LEU A 106 13.62 8.33 4.29
N PHE A 107 12.55 9.06 4.55
CA PHE A 107 11.52 8.63 5.48
C PHE A 107 10.65 7.54 4.86
N TRP A 108 9.92 6.83 5.73
CA TRP A 108 9.16 5.65 5.35
C TRP A 108 8.12 5.90 4.26
N ARG A 109 7.50 7.09 4.20
CA ARG A 109 6.52 7.43 3.17
C ARG A 109 7.14 7.42 1.78
N ASP A 110 8.35 7.93 1.65
CA ASP A 110 9.06 7.96 0.37
C ASP A 110 9.69 6.60 0.06
N LEU A 111 10.14 5.85 1.06
CA LEU A 111 10.51 4.44 0.86
C LEU A 111 9.33 3.62 0.33
N LEU A 112 8.13 3.82 0.88
CA LEU A 112 6.93 3.12 0.43
C LEU A 112 6.57 3.54 -1.00
N ARG A 113 6.64 4.84 -1.29
CA ARG A 113 6.45 5.35 -2.66
C ARG A 113 7.43 4.71 -3.65
N ILE A 114 8.69 4.47 -3.25
CA ILE A 114 9.67 3.78 -4.09
C ILE A 114 9.32 2.30 -4.24
N ALA A 115 9.01 1.61 -3.15
CA ALA A 115 8.66 0.18 -3.15
C ALA A 115 7.48 -0.13 -4.09
N GLU A 116 6.44 0.70 -4.07
CA GLU A 116 5.22 0.56 -4.88
C GLU A 116 5.37 1.06 -6.33
N ASN A 117 6.44 1.79 -6.66
CA ASN A 117 6.61 2.37 -7.99
C ASN A 117 7.30 1.39 -8.96
N TYR A 118 6.50 0.71 -9.78
CA TYR A 118 6.99 -0.23 -10.80
C TYR A 118 7.87 0.38 -11.90
N ARG A 119 7.92 1.72 -12.02
CA ARG A 119 8.76 2.40 -13.01
C ARG A 119 10.21 2.58 -12.55
N VAL A 120 10.47 2.53 -11.24
CA VAL A 120 11.84 2.66 -10.73
C VAL A 120 12.61 1.34 -10.85
N TYR A 121 13.94 1.46 -10.87
CA TYR A 121 14.87 0.35 -10.96
C TYR A 121 14.58 -0.77 -9.93
N PRO A 122 14.38 -2.04 -10.33
CA PRO A 122 13.90 -3.09 -9.41
C PRO A 122 14.76 -3.34 -8.15
N PRO A 123 16.11 -3.29 -8.21
CA PRO A 123 16.93 -3.37 -6.99
C PRO A 123 16.73 -2.21 -6.02
N LEU A 124 16.41 -1.00 -6.50
CA LEU A 124 16.07 0.13 -5.64
C LEU A 124 14.78 -0.14 -4.85
N ARG A 125 13.76 -0.72 -5.51
CA ARG A 125 12.51 -1.14 -4.87
C ARG A 125 12.75 -2.14 -3.76
N ARG A 126 13.48 -3.22 -4.08
CA ARG A 126 13.85 -4.25 -3.11
C ARG A 126 14.61 -3.67 -1.93
N ARG A 127 15.51 -2.71 -2.17
CA ARG A 127 16.23 -2.03 -1.07
C ARG A 127 15.29 -1.18 -0.21
N ALA A 128 14.33 -0.48 -0.81
CA ALA A 128 13.33 0.28 -0.07
C ALA A 128 12.40 -0.63 0.76
N GLU A 129 11.96 -1.76 0.21
CA GLU A 129 11.17 -2.78 0.91
C GLU A 129 11.92 -3.34 2.12
N GLN A 130 13.21 -3.66 1.94
CA GLN A 130 14.08 -4.11 3.02
C GLN A 130 14.21 -3.05 4.13
N LEU A 131 14.51 -1.79 3.75
CA LEU A 131 14.63 -0.68 4.71
C LEU A 131 13.34 -0.43 5.48
N LEU A 132 12.18 -0.51 4.82
CA LEU A 132 10.89 -0.41 5.49
C LEU A 132 10.69 -1.53 6.50
N SER A 133 10.98 -2.77 6.10
CA SER A 133 10.84 -3.93 6.97
C SER A 133 11.75 -3.84 8.19
N GLU A 134 12.99 -3.36 8.01
CA GLU A 134 13.96 -3.11 9.09
C GLU A 134 13.46 -2.02 10.05
N ARG A 135 12.92 -0.90 9.51
CA ARG A 135 12.50 0.26 10.30
C ARG A 135 11.11 0.14 10.92
N CYS A 136 10.29 -0.81 10.49
CA CYS A 136 8.95 -1.03 11.04
C CYS A 136 8.95 -1.16 12.57
N ALA A 137 9.99 -1.76 13.16
CA ALA A 137 10.09 -1.93 14.62
C ALA A 137 10.34 -0.59 15.36
N GLU A 138 11.06 0.33 14.74
CA GLU A 138 11.46 1.63 15.31
C GLU A 138 10.38 2.71 15.15
N MET A 139 9.40 2.49 14.27
CA MET A 139 8.30 3.41 14.03
C MET A 139 7.45 3.64 15.28
N THR A 140 6.89 4.84 15.38
CA THR A 140 5.82 5.12 16.34
C THR A 140 4.57 4.31 16.00
N GLU A 141 3.69 4.07 16.99
CA GLU A 141 2.41 3.38 16.75
C GLU A 141 1.58 4.10 15.67
N GLY A 142 1.53 5.44 15.70
CA GLY A 142 0.79 6.23 14.71
C GLY A 142 1.33 6.08 13.28
N GLU A 143 2.64 6.01 13.11
CA GLU A 143 3.26 5.75 11.80
C GLU A 143 2.99 4.33 11.30
N MET A 144 3.08 3.33 12.17
CA MET A 144 2.76 1.95 11.80
C MET A 144 1.28 1.79 11.43
N VAL A 145 0.38 2.45 12.14
CA VAL A 145 -1.06 2.47 11.81
C VAL A 145 -1.27 3.14 10.45
N ALA A 146 -0.62 4.27 10.20
CA ALA A 146 -0.69 4.93 8.90
C ALA A 146 -0.12 4.04 7.78
N LEU A 147 1.00 3.37 8.01
CA LEU A 147 1.61 2.41 7.09
C LEU A 147 0.66 1.24 6.84
N ALA A 148 0.03 0.67 7.87
CA ALA A 148 -0.87 -0.47 7.74
C ALA A 148 -2.06 -0.21 6.82
N HIS A 149 -2.55 1.02 6.71
CA HIS A 149 -3.62 1.35 5.76
C HIS A 149 -3.18 1.32 4.29
N ILE A 150 -1.92 1.66 3.99
CA ILE A 150 -1.42 1.86 2.62
C ILE A 150 -0.29 0.90 2.22
N ALA A 151 0.10 -0.01 3.12
CA ALA A 151 1.17 -0.96 2.90
C ALA A 151 0.81 -1.92 1.77
N GLY A 152 1.77 -2.16 0.86
CA GLY A 152 1.66 -3.22 -0.13
C GLY A 152 1.80 -4.62 0.46
N ARG A 153 1.58 -5.62 -0.40
CA ARG A 153 1.62 -7.05 -0.06
C ARG A 153 2.88 -7.49 0.69
N PHE A 154 4.03 -6.90 0.37
CA PHE A 154 5.32 -7.27 0.96
C PHE A 154 5.40 -7.03 2.49
N LEU A 155 4.60 -6.10 3.03
CA LEU A 155 4.57 -5.79 4.47
C LEU A 155 3.41 -6.43 5.23
N ILE A 156 2.38 -6.93 4.54
CA ILE A 156 1.15 -7.44 5.18
C ILE A 156 1.47 -8.49 6.24
N LYS A 157 2.34 -9.46 5.91
CA LYS A 157 2.74 -10.51 6.84
C LYS A 157 3.43 -9.93 8.08
N ALA A 158 4.39 -9.02 7.91
CA ALA A 158 5.11 -8.39 9.02
C ALA A 158 4.16 -7.58 9.92
N LEU A 159 3.27 -6.79 9.33
CA LEU A 159 2.30 -5.97 10.07
C LEU A 159 1.23 -6.82 10.77
N SER A 160 0.83 -7.95 10.20
CA SER A 160 -0.13 -8.88 10.82
C SER A 160 0.39 -9.54 12.09
N GLN A 161 1.71 -9.60 12.25
CA GLN A 161 2.41 -10.18 13.40
C GLN A 161 2.81 -9.12 14.44
N SER A 162 2.41 -7.86 14.23
CA SER A 162 2.70 -6.76 15.15
C SER A 162 2.11 -7.04 16.53
N GLU A 163 2.91 -6.82 17.58
CA GLU A 163 2.46 -6.88 18.97
C GLU A 163 1.48 -5.75 19.32
N ARG A 164 1.43 -4.70 18.49
CA ARG A 164 0.58 -3.52 18.66
C ARG A 164 -0.79 -3.77 18.02
N PRO A 165 -1.86 -3.97 18.80
CA PRO A 165 -3.15 -4.39 18.25
C PRO A 165 -3.75 -3.35 17.30
N ARG A 166 -3.56 -2.05 17.57
CA ARG A 166 -4.04 -0.97 16.68
C ARG A 166 -3.51 -1.07 15.25
N VAL A 167 -2.28 -1.57 15.07
CA VAL A 167 -1.69 -1.80 13.74
C VAL A 167 -2.43 -2.92 13.01
N VAL A 168 -2.69 -4.03 13.69
CA VAL A 168 -3.42 -5.18 13.11
C VAL A 168 -4.87 -4.79 12.79
N SER A 169 -5.52 -4.01 13.66
CA SER A 169 -6.85 -3.47 13.40
C SER A 169 -6.88 -2.57 12.17
N ALA A 170 -5.91 -1.67 12.01
CA ALA A 170 -5.79 -0.82 10.83
C ALA A 170 -5.59 -1.64 9.54
N LEU A 171 -4.82 -2.72 9.63
CA LEU A 171 -4.56 -3.64 8.52
C LEU A 171 -5.84 -4.28 7.97
N LEU A 172 -6.86 -4.52 8.81
CA LEU A 172 -8.14 -5.12 8.36
C LEU A 172 -8.85 -4.32 7.27
N GLY A 173 -8.59 -3.00 7.19
CA GLY A 173 -9.12 -2.10 6.16
C GLY A 173 -8.20 -1.93 4.94
N ASN A 174 -7.01 -2.52 4.93
CA ASN A 174 -6.06 -2.38 3.83
C ASN A 174 -6.56 -3.09 2.56
N GLU A 175 -6.49 -2.43 1.41
CA GLU A 175 -6.98 -2.96 0.12
C GLU A 175 -6.25 -4.24 -0.32
N HIS A 176 -4.96 -4.32 -0.02
CA HIS A 176 -4.10 -5.44 -0.35
C HIS A 176 -4.25 -6.61 0.61
N LEU A 177 -4.91 -6.49 1.77
CA LEU A 177 -5.14 -7.61 2.67
C LEU A 177 -6.07 -8.65 2.00
N VAL A 178 -5.74 -9.94 2.12
CA VAL A 178 -6.57 -11.03 1.57
C VAL A 178 -7.12 -11.94 2.66
N GLU A 179 -8.11 -12.78 2.29
CA GLU A 179 -8.77 -13.69 3.23
C GLU A 179 -7.77 -14.63 3.93
N GLU A 180 -6.75 -15.13 3.22
CA GLU A 180 -5.73 -16.01 3.78
C GLU A 180 -4.99 -15.35 4.96
N ASP A 181 -4.64 -14.07 4.84
CA ASP A 181 -3.96 -13.33 5.91
C ASP A 181 -4.88 -13.17 7.13
N VAL A 182 -6.17 -12.87 6.89
CA VAL A 182 -7.17 -12.73 7.97
C VAL A 182 -7.42 -14.04 8.67
N VAL A 183 -7.46 -15.15 7.93
CA VAL A 183 -7.55 -16.49 8.49
C VAL A 183 -6.30 -16.80 9.33
N ALA A 184 -5.11 -16.40 8.88
CA ALA A 184 -3.88 -16.56 9.67
C ALA A 184 -3.93 -15.75 10.97
N ILE A 185 -4.38 -14.49 10.93
CA ILE A 185 -4.61 -13.65 12.12
C ILE A 185 -5.61 -14.31 13.07
N ALA A 186 -6.74 -14.80 12.54
CA ALA A 186 -7.81 -15.41 13.33
C ALA A 186 -7.43 -16.77 13.90
N ARG A 187 -6.52 -17.53 13.27
CA ARG A 187 -6.04 -18.83 13.77
C ARG A 187 -4.96 -18.72 14.85
N SER A 188 -4.23 -17.61 14.90
CA SER A 188 -3.14 -17.44 15.86
C SER A 188 -3.68 -17.29 17.28
N SER A 189 -3.23 -18.17 18.18
CA SER A 189 -3.57 -18.09 19.61
C SER A 189 -2.93 -16.89 20.32
N ALA A 190 -1.92 -16.26 19.70
CA ALA A 190 -1.31 -15.03 20.21
C ALA A 190 -2.12 -13.77 19.85
N THR A 191 -3.12 -13.88 18.96
CA THR A 191 -3.91 -12.73 18.53
C THR A 191 -4.80 -12.25 19.68
N PRO A 192 -4.74 -10.96 20.07
CA PRO A 192 -5.54 -10.43 21.17
C PRO A 192 -7.05 -10.53 20.93
N PRO A 193 -7.88 -10.74 21.98
CA PRO A 193 -9.34 -10.84 21.84
C PRO A 193 -10.00 -9.63 21.17
N GLU A 194 -9.44 -8.44 21.34
CA GLU A 194 -9.93 -7.21 20.69
C GLU A 194 -9.77 -7.23 19.16
N ILE A 195 -8.70 -7.85 18.65
CA ILE A 195 -8.49 -8.03 17.20
C ILE A 195 -9.44 -9.09 16.67
N LEU A 196 -9.62 -10.20 17.39
CA LEU A 196 -10.57 -11.24 17.01
C LEU A 196 -12.00 -10.69 16.96
N ARG A 197 -12.35 -9.79 17.89
CA ARG A 197 -13.61 -9.03 17.85
C ARG A 197 -13.68 -8.11 16.64
N ALA A 198 -12.62 -7.35 16.34
CA ALA A 198 -12.58 -6.47 15.17
C ALA A 198 -12.74 -7.25 13.85
N VAL A 199 -12.08 -8.42 13.71
CA VAL A 199 -12.23 -9.32 12.57
C VAL A 199 -13.67 -9.82 12.46
N ALA A 200 -14.25 -10.30 13.58
CA ALA A 200 -15.62 -10.78 13.60
C ALA A 200 -16.64 -9.68 13.27
N GLY A 201 -16.36 -8.44 13.65
CA GLY A 201 -17.20 -7.26 13.41
C GLY A 201 -17.01 -6.60 12.04
N SER A 202 -16.00 -7.01 11.25
CA SER A 202 -15.70 -6.38 9.97
C SER A 202 -16.71 -6.75 8.89
N ASP A 203 -17.30 -5.77 8.21
CA ASP A 203 -18.22 -6.01 7.10
C ASP A 203 -17.57 -6.80 5.95
N ARG A 204 -16.27 -6.56 5.71
CA ARG A 204 -15.51 -7.22 4.65
C ARG A 204 -15.24 -8.70 4.94
N TRP A 205 -14.96 -9.04 6.21
CA TRP A 205 -14.43 -10.35 6.57
C TRP A 205 -15.43 -11.25 7.29
N SER A 206 -16.43 -10.67 7.97
CA SER A 206 -17.36 -11.41 8.81
C SER A 206 -18.28 -12.36 8.03
N SER A 207 -18.51 -12.14 6.74
CA SER A 207 -19.30 -13.05 5.89
C SER A 207 -18.53 -14.31 5.46
N SER A 208 -17.19 -14.29 5.53
CA SER A 208 -16.37 -15.42 5.10
C SER A 208 -16.50 -16.62 6.05
N ARG A 209 -16.88 -17.77 5.49
CA ARG A 209 -16.95 -19.04 6.22
C ARG A 209 -15.58 -19.45 6.77
N ALA A 210 -14.50 -19.24 6.02
CA ALA A 210 -13.15 -19.58 6.45
C ALA A 210 -12.72 -18.76 7.68
N VAL A 211 -13.05 -17.45 7.68
CA VAL A 211 -12.79 -16.56 8.82
C VAL A 211 -13.64 -16.96 10.04
N ARG A 212 -14.94 -17.25 9.86
CA ARG A 212 -15.81 -17.74 10.94
C ARG A 212 -15.29 -19.03 11.56
N LEU A 213 -14.85 -19.97 10.73
CA LEU A 213 -14.31 -21.24 11.20
C LEU A 213 -12.98 -21.04 11.95
N ALA A 214 -12.13 -20.13 11.50
CA ALA A 214 -10.90 -19.77 12.21
C ALA A 214 -11.19 -19.16 13.59
N LEU A 215 -12.10 -18.18 13.66
CA LEU A 215 -12.52 -17.54 14.91
C LEU A 215 -13.12 -18.53 15.91
N THR A 216 -14.02 -19.41 15.47
CA THR A 216 -14.65 -20.41 16.36
C THR A 216 -13.67 -21.42 16.94
N ARG A 217 -12.55 -21.68 16.26
CA ARG A 217 -11.49 -22.57 16.74
C ARG A 217 -10.48 -21.89 17.65
N ASN A 218 -10.42 -20.56 17.64
CA ASN A 218 -9.44 -19.82 18.42
C ASN A 218 -9.94 -19.66 19.88
N PRO A 219 -9.19 -20.17 20.88
CA PRO A 219 -9.60 -20.08 22.28
C PRO A 219 -9.63 -18.65 22.83
N ALA A 220 -8.90 -17.71 22.20
CA ALA A 220 -8.90 -16.30 22.59
C ALA A 220 -10.08 -15.51 21.99
N THR A 221 -10.84 -16.09 21.05
CA THR A 221 -12.00 -15.40 20.49
C THR A 221 -13.08 -15.26 21.57
N PRO A 222 -13.58 -14.04 21.84
CA PRO A 222 -14.58 -13.87 22.87
C PRO A 222 -15.87 -14.64 22.53
N VAL A 223 -16.54 -15.12 23.58
CA VAL A 223 -17.66 -16.08 23.48
C VAL A 223 -18.81 -15.56 22.60
N PRO A 224 -19.27 -14.30 22.72
CA PRO A 224 -20.35 -13.78 21.87
C PRO A 224 -20.04 -13.89 20.38
N GLU A 225 -18.81 -13.54 19.98
CA GLU A 225 -18.34 -13.56 18.61
C GLU A 225 -18.21 -15.00 18.11
N SER A 226 -17.69 -15.92 18.94
CA SER A 226 -17.62 -17.35 18.62
C SER A 226 -19.00 -17.94 18.35
N LEU A 227 -19.99 -17.68 19.22
CA LEU A 227 -21.35 -18.19 19.06
C LEU A 227 -22.08 -17.58 17.85
N ARG A 228 -21.83 -16.30 17.54
CA ARG A 228 -22.36 -15.64 16.35
C ARG A 228 -21.78 -16.24 15.07
N CYS A 229 -20.50 -16.57 15.05
CA CYS A 229 -19.83 -17.17 13.89
C CYS A 229 -20.42 -18.53 13.51
N LEU A 230 -20.87 -19.33 14.49
CA LEU A 230 -21.52 -20.63 14.24
C LEU A 230 -22.74 -20.55 13.30
N GLY A 231 -23.45 -19.43 13.27
CA GLY A 231 -24.62 -19.25 12.41
C GLY A 231 -24.34 -19.18 10.92
N GLY A 232 -23.07 -19.04 10.50
CA GLY A 232 -22.67 -19.02 9.09
C GLY A 232 -21.80 -20.21 8.67
N LEU A 233 -21.76 -21.27 9.48
CA LEU A 233 -20.99 -22.49 9.18
C LEU A 233 -21.91 -23.58 8.62
N LEU A 234 -21.35 -24.49 7.81
CA LEU A 234 -22.11 -25.63 7.31
C LEU A 234 -22.20 -26.76 8.35
N ALA A 235 -23.19 -27.64 8.20
CA ALA A 235 -23.36 -28.82 9.04
C ALA A 235 -22.06 -29.63 9.23
N GLY A 236 -21.29 -29.85 8.15
CA GLY A 236 -20.00 -30.55 8.23
C GLY A 236 -18.96 -29.86 9.11
N ASP A 237 -18.92 -28.52 9.13
CA ASP A 237 -18.03 -27.78 10.03
C ASP A 237 -18.51 -27.87 11.47
N LEU A 238 -19.82 -27.74 11.69
CA LEU A 238 -20.43 -27.82 13.01
C LEU A 238 -20.19 -29.20 13.64
N GLU A 239 -20.29 -30.27 12.84
CA GLU A 239 -19.96 -31.62 13.28
C GLU A 239 -18.47 -31.77 13.64
N ALA A 240 -17.58 -31.20 12.82
CA ALA A 240 -16.15 -31.20 13.10
C ALA A 240 -15.82 -30.41 14.38
N LEU A 241 -16.47 -29.27 14.59
CA LEU A 241 -16.30 -28.46 15.80
C LEU A 241 -16.80 -29.18 17.04
N ALA A 242 -17.98 -29.80 16.99
CA ALA A 242 -18.56 -30.55 18.11
C ALA A 242 -17.64 -31.69 18.58
N ARG A 243 -16.98 -32.38 17.64
CA ARG A 243 -16.08 -33.52 17.94
C ARG A 243 -14.66 -33.10 18.36
N ASP A 244 -14.19 -31.90 18.02
CA ASP A 244 -12.81 -31.49 18.31
C ASP A 244 -12.62 -31.04 19.77
N ALA A 245 -11.96 -31.87 20.58
CA ALA A 245 -11.72 -31.60 22.00
C ALA A 245 -10.87 -30.34 22.27
N ARG A 246 -10.12 -29.85 21.28
CA ARG A 246 -9.29 -28.63 21.40
C ARG A 246 -10.13 -27.36 21.30
N VAL A 247 -11.36 -27.46 20.78
CA VAL A 247 -12.30 -26.34 20.66
C VAL A 247 -12.95 -26.05 22.02
N PRO A 248 -13.10 -24.78 22.43
CA PRO A 248 -13.75 -24.42 23.69
C PRO A 248 -15.11 -25.11 23.88
N LYS A 249 -15.36 -25.63 25.08
CA LYS A 249 -16.58 -26.41 25.41
C LYS A 249 -17.88 -25.69 25.03
N ILE A 250 -17.92 -24.37 25.23
CA ILE A 250 -19.08 -23.54 24.89
C ILE A 250 -19.38 -23.53 23.38
N VAL A 251 -18.34 -23.55 22.54
CA VAL A 251 -18.48 -23.59 21.07
C VAL A 251 -18.95 -24.97 20.63
N ARG A 252 -18.45 -26.05 21.25
CA ARG A 252 -18.91 -27.42 20.98
C ARG A 252 -20.40 -27.60 21.27
N ILE A 253 -20.84 -27.20 22.46
CA ILE A 253 -22.26 -27.23 22.84
C ILE A 253 -23.10 -26.36 21.90
N GLY A 254 -22.59 -25.18 21.53
CA GLY A 254 -23.25 -24.31 20.56
C GLY A 254 -23.42 -24.95 19.18
N ALA A 255 -22.41 -25.68 18.70
CA ALA A 255 -22.44 -26.38 17.42
C ALA A 255 -23.44 -27.56 17.44
N GLU A 256 -23.42 -28.37 18.49
CA GLU A 256 -24.38 -29.47 18.69
C GLU A 256 -25.83 -28.99 18.71
N ARG A 257 -26.10 -27.88 19.42
CA ARG A 257 -27.43 -27.27 19.47
C ARG A 257 -27.91 -26.84 18.08
N ARG A 258 -27.04 -26.28 17.24
CA ARG A 258 -27.40 -25.87 15.88
C ARG A 258 -27.69 -27.06 14.96
N LEU A 259 -26.87 -28.10 15.04
CA LEU A 259 -27.12 -29.36 14.31
C LEU A 259 -28.45 -30.02 14.71
N GLY A 260 -28.81 -29.94 16.00
CA GLY A 260 -30.10 -30.41 16.50
C GLY A 260 -31.28 -29.59 15.96
N GLY A 261 -31.12 -28.25 15.88
CA GLY A 261 -32.16 -27.35 15.35
C GLY A 261 -32.42 -27.52 13.85
N GLU A 262 -31.38 -27.71 13.03
CA GLU A 262 -31.54 -27.97 11.58
C GLU A 262 -32.32 -29.27 11.32
N LYS A 263 -32.02 -30.34 12.08
CA LYS A 263 -32.70 -31.64 11.94
C LYS A 263 -34.20 -31.60 12.29
N VAL A 264 -34.63 -30.65 13.13
CA VAL A 264 -36.04 -30.45 13.48
C VAL A 264 -36.78 -29.67 12.39
N SER A 265 -36.15 -28.65 11.80
CA SER A 265 -36.74 -27.87 10.71
C SER A 265 -36.93 -28.66 9.41
N SER A 266 -36.06 -29.65 9.11
CA SER A 266 -36.23 -30.53 7.94
C SER A 266 -37.30 -31.62 8.11
N ARG A 267 -37.92 -31.74 9.29
CA ARG A 267 -38.89 -32.80 9.64
C ARG A 267 -40.33 -32.32 9.80
N GLU A 268 -40.63 -31.03 9.57
CA GLU A 268 -42.02 -30.58 9.56
C GLU A 268 -42.75 -31.13 8.31
N PRO A 269 -43.81 -31.95 8.47
CA PRO A 269 -44.64 -32.35 7.35
C PRO A 269 -45.44 -31.13 6.88
N GLN A 270 -45.42 -30.84 5.57
CA GLN A 270 -46.37 -29.90 4.97
C GLN A 270 -47.80 -30.33 5.35
N PRO A 271 -48.65 -29.45 5.91
CA PRO A 271 -50.02 -29.81 6.19
C PRO A 271 -50.72 -30.07 4.85
N GLN A 272 -51.10 -31.34 4.62
CA GLN A 272 -51.93 -31.74 3.49
C GLN A 272 -53.26 -30.99 3.62
N VAL A 273 -53.47 -30.01 2.73
CA VAL A 273 -54.75 -29.30 2.58
C VAL A 273 -55.76 -30.32 2.05
N HIS A 274 -56.52 -30.90 2.98
CA HIS A 274 -57.64 -31.77 2.67
C HIS A 274 -58.76 -30.92 2.05
N GLN A 275 -58.88 -30.95 0.72
CA GLN A 275 -60.02 -30.38 0.02
C GLN A 275 -61.26 -31.24 0.37
N ARG A 276 -62.21 -30.65 1.10
CA ARG A 276 -63.53 -31.27 1.33
C ARG A 276 -64.36 -31.15 0.04
N PRO A 277 -65.14 -32.19 -0.32
CA PRO A 277 -66.06 -32.10 -1.45
C PRO A 277 -67.27 -31.24 -1.05
N VAL A 278 -67.67 -30.35 -1.95
CA VAL A 278 -68.88 -29.54 -1.82
C VAL A 278 -70.03 -30.35 -2.44
N SER A 279 -71.05 -30.60 -1.62
CA SER A 279 -72.37 -31.11 -2.05
C SER A 279 -73.15 -30.07 -2.83
#